data_AF-A0A0N1ILG5-F1
#
_entry.id   AF-A0A0N1ILG5-F1
#
_cell.length_a   1.000
_cell.length_b   1.000
_cell.length_c   1.000
_cell.angle_alpha   90.00
_cell.angle_beta   90.00
_cell.angle_gamma   90.00
#
_symmetry.space_group_name_H-M   'P 1'
#
loop_
_entity.id
_entity.type
_entity.pdbx_description
1 polymer ?
#
loop_
_entity_poly.entity_id
_entity_poly.type
_entity_poly.pdbx_seq_one_letter_code
_entity_poly.pdbx_strand_id
1 'polypeptide(L)'
;MAAHASQLCPVQDPSALLKFFFALYVHWLSRSTRIEPITILSPEESTAVTDVPGMARAWDAARDTADLFPVLNPARPMVNAAHTVGRSGLQLFYKELRRAHLLLQDSSATANTPPYQQLWRPYNLLQEYRYFVGVHIASVHESPTTCESILNAWKGFIESKLRIFIYALEGMAEVRPFPQPVADKPNTAVVEQGITLLQSSRAFFFGVRRGDTEVKRSIFAGAIKEFEFAVEEGTAPRHGFVRDVAAMRGPWFSFFSKDEAAAPGSALYALQVACAEAMSDEL
;
A
#
# COMPACT_ATOMS: atom_id res chain seq x y z
N MET A 1 8.77 7.95 -14.35
CA MET A 1 8.98 9.21 -13.60
C MET A 1 10.43 9.68 -13.62
N ALA A 2 11.37 8.96 -13.00
CA ALA A 2 12.78 9.40 -12.98
C ALA A 2 13.35 9.66 -14.40
N ALA A 3 13.12 8.73 -15.35
CA ALA A 3 13.52 8.92 -16.74
C ALA A 3 12.92 10.18 -17.41
N HIS A 4 11.65 10.49 -17.12
CA HIS A 4 11.00 11.71 -17.62
C HIS A 4 11.66 12.97 -17.02
N ALA A 5 11.99 12.95 -15.73
CA ALA A 5 12.75 14.04 -15.11
C ALA A 5 14.14 14.21 -15.74
N SER A 6 14.83 13.11 -16.06
CA SER A 6 16.13 13.14 -16.76
C SER A 6 16.04 13.72 -18.18
N GLN A 7 14.95 13.46 -18.92
CA GLN A 7 14.72 14.06 -20.24
C GLN A 7 14.54 15.59 -20.15
N LEU A 8 13.89 16.08 -19.10
CA LEU A 8 13.68 17.52 -18.88
C LEU A 8 14.90 18.24 -18.27
N CYS A 9 15.76 17.51 -17.57
CA CYS A 9 16.97 18.03 -16.94
C CYS A 9 18.14 17.08 -17.21
N PRO A 10 18.84 17.22 -18.35
CA PRO A 10 19.96 16.36 -18.76
C PRO A 10 21.26 16.73 -18.01
N VAL A 11 21.19 16.82 -16.69
CA VAL A 11 22.34 17.09 -15.81
C VAL A 11 22.98 15.77 -15.40
N GLN A 12 24.31 15.71 -15.40
CA GLN A 12 25.07 14.51 -15.01
C GLN A 12 25.12 14.29 -13.50
N ASP A 13 25.03 15.36 -12.70
CA ASP A 13 25.05 15.28 -11.24
C ASP A 13 23.75 14.64 -10.69
N PRO A 14 23.83 13.46 -10.04
CA PRO A 14 22.65 12.81 -9.47
C PRO A 14 21.97 13.62 -8.37
N SER A 15 22.73 14.45 -7.64
CA SER A 15 22.18 15.28 -6.57
C SER A 15 21.28 16.39 -7.12
N ALA A 16 21.74 17.08 -8.17
CA ALA A 16 20.95 18.05 -8.91
C ALA A 16 19.72 17.40 -9.54
N LEU A 17 19.85 16.22 -10.17
CA LEU A 17 18.73 15.50 -10.75
C LEU A 17 17.68 15.10 -9.70
N LEU A 18 18.11 14.66 -8.52
CA LEU A 18 17.20 14.31 -7.42
C LEU A 18 16.43 15.53 -6.91
N LYS A 19 17.11 16.66 -6.70
CA LYS A 19 16.46 17.93 -6.33
C LYS A 19 15.45 18.38 -7.38
N PHE A 20 15.84 18.28 -8.65
CA PHE A 20 14.96 18.58 -9.77
C PHE A 20 13.75 17.64 -9.82
N PHE A 21 13.94 16.34 -9.61
CA PHE A 21 12.85 15.36 -9.58
C PHE A 21 11.75 15.75 -8.59
N PHE A 22 12.11 16.04 -7.34
CA PHE A 22 11.14 16.43 -6.33
C PHE A 22 10.49 17.78 -6.65
N ALA A 23 11.27 18.78 -7.09
CA ALA A 23 10.74 20.08 -7.48
C ALA A 23 9.74 19.97 -8.65
N LEU A 24 10.09 19.19 -9.68
CA LEU A 24 9.27 18.93 -10.85
C LEU A 24 7.93 18.32 -10.45
N TYR A 25 7.93 17.25 -9.66
CA TYR A 25 6.69 16.54 -9.33
C TYR A 25 5.86 17.22 -8.25
N VAL A 26 6.45 17.99 -7.33
CA VAL A 26 5.70 18.87 -6.44
C VAL A 26 4.98 19.96 -7.25
N HIS A 27 5.67 20.59 -8.19
CA HIS A 27 5.05 21.59 -9.07
C HIS A 27 3.98 20.96 -9.96
N TRP A 28 4.29 19.86 -10.67
CA TRP A 28 3.39 19.15 -11.57
C TRP A 28 2.06 18.79 -10.90
N LEU A 29 2.12 18.14 -9.73
CA LEU A 29 0.94 17.69 -9.01
C LEU A 29 0.14 18.83 -8.37
N SER A 30 0.75 20.01 -8.16
CA SER A 30 0.07 21.18 -7.60
C SER A 30 -0.77 21.96 -8.60
N ARG A 31 -0.52 21.81 -9.91
CA ARG A 31 -1.03 22.72 -10.95
C ARG A 31 -2.45 22.44 -11.43
N SER A 32 -2.99 21.23 -11.22
CA SER A 32 -4.21 20.82 -11.89
C SER A 32 -5.04 19.86 -11.05
N THR A 33 -6.37 19.97 -11.18
CA THR A 33 -7.33 18.96 -10.70
C THR A 33 -7.21 17.65 -11.49
N ARG A 34 -6.66 17.71 -12.72
CA ARG A 34 -6.42 16.56 -13.58
C ARG A 34 -4.94 16.46 -13.96
N ILE A 35 -4.31 15.36 -13.57
CA ILE A 35 -2.89 15.13 -13.80
C ILE A 35 -2.66 14.68 -15.24
N GLU A 36 -1.80 15.41 -15.95
CA GLU A 36 -1.34 15.00 -17.28
C GLU A 36 -0.50 13.71 -17.21
N PRO A 37 -0.62 12.82 -18.20
CA PRO A 37 0.10 11.55 -18.20
C PRO A 37 1.60 11.75 -18.25
N ILE A 38 2.32 11.02 -17.39
CA ILE A 38 3.76 10.96 -17.43
C ILE A 38 4.16 9.92 -18.48
N THR A 39 4.77 10.38 -19.57
CA THR A 39 5.32 9.54 -20.64
C THR A 39 6.76 9.94 -20.93
N ILE A 40 7.54 9.03 -21.51
CA ILE A 40 8.90 9.31 -21.99
C ILE A 40 8.99 9.30 -23.52
N LEU A 41 7.85 9.09 -24.20
CA LEU A 41 7.74 9.09 -25.65
C LEU A 41 7.46 10.50 -26.16
N SER A 42 7.90 10.80 -27.38
CA SER A 42 7.52 12.02 -28.07
C SER A 42 6.02 12.03 -28.46
N PRO A 43 5.41 13.21 -28.68
CA PRO A 43 4.02 13.29 -29.14
C PRO A 43 3.77 12.57 -30.47
N GLU A 44 4.74 12.54 -31.37
CA GLU A 44 4.68 11.82 -32.65
C GLU A 44 4.63 10.31 -32.44
N GLU A 45 5.48 9.79 -31.55
CA GLU A 45 5.48 8.37 -31.17
C GLU A 45 4.19 7.97 -30.45
N SER A 46 3.63 8.87 -29.63
CA SER A 46 2.39 8.66 -28.88
C SER A 46 1.14 8.67 -29.78
N THR A 47 1.09 9.52 -30.80
CA THR A 47 -0.03 9.63 -31.74
C THR A 47 0.00 8.52 -32.80
N ALA A 48 1.17 7.99 -33.12
CA ALA A 48 1.35 6.84 -34.01
C ALA A 48 1.00 5.49 -33.34
N VAL A 49 0.57 5.46 -32.08
CA VAL A 49 0.13 4.24 -31.39
C VAL A 49 -1.35 4.00 -31.69
N THR A 50 -1.62 3.31 -32.79
CA THR A 50 -2.93 2.69 -33.05
C THR A 50 -3.10 1.42 -32.20
N ASP A 51 -4.35 1.12 -31.82
CA ASP A 51 -4.70 -0.15 -31.19
C ASP A 51 -4.22 -1.32 -32.05
N VAL A 52 -3.39 -2.19 -31.49
CA VAL A 52 -2.90 -3.39 -32.18
C VAL A 52 -3.95 -4.49 -32.03
N PRO A 53 -4.49 -5.06 -33.12
CA PRO A 53 -5.46 -6.15 -33.03
C PRO A 53 -4.92 -7.32 -32.19
N GLY A 54 -5.71 -7.78 -31.22
CA GLY A 54 -5.32 -8.87 -30.31
C GLY A 54 -4.53 -8.41 -29.06
N MET A 55 -4.20 -7.12 -28.94
CA MET A 55 -3.65 -6.55 -27.71
C MET A 55 -4.71 -5.79 -26.91
N ALA A 56 -4.39 -5.50 -25.65
CA ALA A 56 -5.18 -4.57 -24.86
C ALA A 56 -5.19 -3.19 -25.52
N ARG A 57 -6.30 -2.47 -25.34
CA ARG A 57 -6.46 -1.08 -25.78
C ARG A 57 -5.39 -0.19 -25.14
N ALA A 58 -4.93 0.83 -25.87
CA ALA A 58 -4.10 1.87 -25.30
C ALA A 58 -4.87 2.77 -24.30
N TRP A 59 -4.15 3.30 -23.32
CA TRP A 59 -4.68 4.28 -22.37
C TRP A 59 -5.11 5.55 -23.11
N ASP A 60 -6.30 6.05 -22.78
CA ASP A 60 -6.92 7.20 -23.42
C ASP A 60 -7.51 8.08 -22.32
N ALA A 61 -7.05 9.33 -22.22
CA ALA A 61 -7.55 10.28 -21.25
C ALA A 61 -9.08 10.45 -21.31
N ALA A 62 -9.71 10.43 -22.49
CA ALA A 62 -11.17 10.59 -22.58
C ALA A 62 -11.93 9.38 -22.01
N ARG A 63 -11.33 8.18 -22.02
CA ARG A 63 -11.97 6.94 -21.59
C ARG A 63 -11.55 6.53 -20.16
N ASP A 64 -10.29 6.72 -19.82
CA ASP A 64 -9.69 6.39 -18.52
C ASP A 64 -9.78 7.54 -17.53
N THR A 65 -10.98 8.13 -17.41
CA THR A 65 -11.21 9.29 -16.54
C THR A 65 -11.11 8.99 -15.05
N ALA A 66 -11.18 7.71 -14.68
CA ALA A 66 -11.03 7.25 -13.30
C ALA A 66 -9.56 7.21 -12.84
N ASP A 67 -8.60 7.21 -13.76
CA ASP A 67 -7.18 7.17 -13.41
C ASP A 67 -6.72 8.50 -12.81
N LEU A 68 -6.27 8.42 -11.56
CA LEU A 68 -5.85 9.60 -10.80
C LEU A 68 -4.39 9.98 -11.10
N PHE A 69 -3.53 9.01 -11.39
CA PHE A 69 -2.10 9.22 -11.58
C PHE A 69 -1.56 8.43 -12.78
N PRO A 70 -1.78 8.91 -14.01
CA PRO A 70 -1.34 8.20 -15.21
C PRO A 70 0.18 8.24 -15.39
N VAL A 71 0.82 7.06 -15.30
CA VAL A 71 2.23 6.84 -15.64
C VAL A 71 2.28 5.78 -16.74
N LEU A 72 2.53 6.21 -17.97
CA LEU A 72 2.42 5.34 -19.13
C LEU A 72 3.71 4.53 -19.32
N ASN A 73 3.57 3.22 -19.51
CA ASN A 73 4.70 2.42 -19.98
C ASN A 73 5.04 2.82 -21.43
N PRO A 74 6.32 2.75 -21.83
CA PRO A 74 6.73 3.13 -23.18
C PRO A 74 6.45 2.06 -24.24
N ALA A 75 6.17 0.81 -23.82
CA ALA A 75 5.90 -0.30 -24.72
C ALA A 75 4.44 -0.30 -25.20
N ARG A 76 4.20 -0.85 -26.40
CA ARG A 76 2.85 -0.99 -26.95
C ARG A 76 2.15 -2.25 -26.41
N PRO A 77 0.85 -2.17 -26.07
CA PRO A 77 0.03 -0.96 -25.95
C PRO A 77 0.45 -0.12 -24.73
N MET A 78 0.36 1.21 -24.84
CA MET A 78 0.62 2.12 -23.72
C MET A 78 -0.50 1.95 -22.69
N VAL A 79 -0.18 1.47 -21.51
CA VAL A 79 -1.06 1.25 -20.38
C VAL A 79 -0.56 2.02 -19.16
N ASN A 80 -1.49 2.39 -18.29
CA ASN A 80 -1.14 3.06 -17.04
C ASN A 80 -0.54 2.05 -16.04
N ALA A 81 0.75 2.23 -15.73
CA ALA A 81 1.46 1.44 -14.72
C ALA A 81 0.98 1.75 -13.28
N ALA A 82 0.38 2.92 -13.05
CA ALA A 82 -0.11 3.39 -11.76
C ALA A 82 -1.65 3.37 -11.66
N HIS A 83 -2.31 2.44 -12.37
CA HIS A 83 -3.77 2.26 -12.35
C HIS A 83 -4.33 1.83 -10.97
N THR A 84 -3.47 1.42 -10.04
CA THR A 84 -3.85 1.03 -8.67
C THR A 84 -3.79 2.18 -7.67
N VAL A 85 -3.39 3.38 -8.10
CA VAL A 85 -3.25 4.53 -7.22
C VAL A 85 -4.63 5.11 -6.90
N GLY A 86 -5.05 4.93 -5.65
CA GLY A 86 -6.25 5.53 -5.07
C GLY A 86 -6.06 6.99 -4.65
N ARG A 87 -7.11 7.58 -4.07
CA ARG A 87 -7.12 8.99 -3.64
C ARG A 87 -6.17 9.24 -2.48
N SER A 88 -6.22 8.39 -1.45
CA SER A 88 -5.31 8.52 -0.31
C SER A 88 -3.88 8.20 -0.73
N GLY A 89 -3.69 7.20 -1.59
CA GLY A 89 -2.39 6.89 -2.18
C GLY A 89 -1.74 8.09 -2.88
N LEU A 90 -2.48 8.78 -3.75
CA LEU A 90 -1.99 9.97 -4.46
C LEU A 90 -1.71 11.13 -3.51
N GLN A 91 -2.59 11.38 -2.54
CA GLN A 91 -2.41 12.44 -1.54
C GLN A 91 -1.16 12.21 -0.69
N LEU A 92 -0.95 10.99 -0.22
CA LEU A 92 0.23 10.61 0.57
C LEU A 92 1.50 10.67 -0.27
N PHE A 93 1.44 10.21 -1.53
CA PHE A 93 2.56 10.33 -2.46
C PHE A 93 2.97 11.80 -2.65
N TYR A 94 2.00 12.69 -2.85
CA TYR A 94 2.26 14.13 -2.95
C TYR A 94 2.84 14.71 -1.64
N LYS A 95 2.33 14.30 -0.48
CA LYS A 95 2.85 14.70 0.83
C LYS A 95 4.32 14.30 0.99
N GLU A 96 4.70 13.09 0.61
CA GLU A 96 6.09 12.61 0.68
C GLU A 96 7.00 13.34 -0.32
N LEU A 97 6.53 13.59 -1.55
CA LEU A 97 7.28 14.40 -2.52
C LEU A 97 7.55 15.82 -1.98
N ARG A 98 6.54 16.44 -1.36
CA ARG A 98 6.68 17.77 -0.75
C ARG A 98 7.63 17.75 0.45
N ARG A 99 7.55 16.72 1.31
CA ARG A 99 8.48 16.53 2.43
C ARG A 99 9.92 16.47 1.92
N ALA A 100 10.18 15.62 0.92
CA ALA A 100 11.48 15.47 0.31
C ALA A 100 12.00 16.76 -0.33
N HIS A 101 11.14 17.48 -1.06
CA HIS A 101 11.49 18.74 -1.68
C HIS A 101 11.94 19.78 -0.65
N LEU A 102 11.19 19.93 0.45
CA LEU A 102 11.52 20.86 1.53
C LEU A 102 12.83 20.49 2.24
N LEU A 103 13.03 19.21 2.55
CA LEU A 103 14.27 18.72 3.17
C LEU A 103 15.51 19.01 2.31
N LEU A 104 15.39 18.88 0.99
CA LEU A 104 16.50 19.13 0.07
C LEU A 104 16.74 20.61 -0.25
N GLN A 105 15.77 21.49 0.05
CA GLN A 105 15.92 22.95 -0.03
C GLN A 105 16.50 23.54 1.27
N ASP A 106 16.29 22.86 2.40
CA ASP A 106 16.75 23.35 3.69
C ASP A 106 18.28 23.42 3.74
N SER A 107 18.79 24.65 3.76
CA SER A 107 20.21 24.98 3.79
C SER A 107 20.80 24.92 5.19
N SER A 108 19.97 24.71 6.23
CA SER A 108 20.36 24.68 7.64
C SER A 108 20.88 23.33 8.12
N ALA A 109 20.97 22.33 7.24
CA ALA A 109 21.43 21.00 7.59
C ALA A 109 22.87 21.02 8.12
N THR A 110 23.00 20.75 9.41
CA THR A 110 24.29 20.68 10.10
C THR A 110 25.00 19.36 9.75
N ALA A 111 26.32 19.32 9.93
CA ALA A 111 27.16 18.13 9.67
C ALA A 111 26.69 16.86 10.41
N ASN A 112 25.87 17.00 11.46
CA ASN A 112 25.38 15.89 12.29
C ASN A 112 24.09 15.21 11.77
N THR A 113 23.38 15.78 10.80
CA THR A 113 22.19 15.13 10.19
C THR A 113 22.00 15.59 8.75
N PRO A 114 22.78 15.06 7.79
CA PRO A 114 22.67 15.43 6.39
C PRO A 114 21.24 15.21 5.85
N PRO A 115 20.73 16.09 4.94
CA PRO A 115 19.36 16.00 4.42
C PRO A 115 19.01 14.64 3.82
N TYR A 116 19.99 13.99 3.22
CA TYR A 116 19.85 12.67 2.62
C TYR A 116 19.51 11.58 3.65
N GLN A 117 20.10 11.62 4.85
CA GLN A 117 19.72 10.66 5.90
C GLN A 117 18.26 10.84 6.33
N GLN A 118 17.77 12.08 6.39
CA GLN A 118 16.37 12.35 6.73
C GLN A 118 15.39 12.00 5.61
N LEU A 119 15.85 12.05 4.36
CA LEU A 119 15.06 11.70 3.19
C LEU A 119 14.65 10.22 3.23
N TRP A 120 15.61 9.36 3.56
CA TRP A 120 15.45 7.90 3.50
C TRP A 120 14.78 7.29 4.72
N ARG A 121 14.68 8.02 5.84
CA ARG A 121 14.04 7.50 7.06
C ARG A 121 12.68 6.87 6.76
N PRO A 122 12.43 5.64 7.23
CA PRO A 122 11.16 4.96 7.05
C PRO A 122 10.07 5.77 7.73
N TYR A 123 8.89 5.79 7.10
CA TYR A 123 7.75 6.40 7.73
C TYR A 123 7.25 5.50 8.87
N ASN A 124 6.78 6.12 9.95
CA ASN A 124 6.20 5.40 11.08
C ASN A 124 4.70 5.66 11.14
N LEU A 125 3.91 4.60 10.92
CA LEU A 125 2.46 4.70 10.89
C LEU A 125 1.87 5.17 12.23
N LEU A 126 2.47 4.79 13.36
CA LEU A 126 2.03 5.19 14.71
C LEU A 126 2.30 6.66 15.03
N GLN A 127 3.27 7.28 14.33
CA GLN A 127 3.53 8.72 14.46
C GLN A 127 2.47 9.55 13.75
N GLU A 128 2.05 9.13 12.55
CA GLU A 128 1.13 9.89 11.71
C GLU A 128 -0.35 9.64 12.00
N TYR A 129 -0.70 8.44 12.48
CA TYR A 129 -2.08 8.02 12.66
C TYR A 129 -2.40 7.74 14.12
N ARG A 130 -3.66 7.97 14.50
CA ARG A 130 -4.19 7.67 15.84
C ARG A 130 -5.00 6.38 15.87
N TYR A 131 -5.70 6.07 14.78
CA TYR A 131 -6.60 4.94 14.67
C TYR A 131 -6.13 4.00 13.57
N PHE A 132 -6.38 2.71 13.76
CA PHE A 132 -5.91 1.66 12.88
C PHE A 132 -7.02 0.64 12.62
N VAL A 133 -7.01 0.10 11.40
CA VAL A 133 -7.81 -1.05 11.00
C VAL A 133 -6.85 -2.19 10.69
N GLY A 134 -7.11 -3.38 11.23
CA GLY A 134 -6.35 -4.59 10.93
C GLY A 134 -7.20 -5.62 10.19
N VAL A 135 -6.62 -6.26 9.17
CA VAL A 135 -7.15 -7.46 8.52
C VAL A 135 -6.27 -8.63 8.91
N HIS A 136 -6.85 -9.61 9.60
CA HIS A 136 -6.11 -10.70 10.22
C HIS A 136 -6.45 -12.03 9.58
N ILE A 137 -5.43 -12.85 9.36
CA ILE A 137 -5.55 -14.19 8.81
C ILE A 137 -4.69 -15.17 9.61
N ALA A 138 -5.06 -16.43 9.58
CA ALA A 138 -4.23 -17.49 10.15
C ALA A 138 -4.32 -18.76 9.32
N SER A 139 -3.33 -19.62 9.52
CA SER A 139 -3.37 -21.01 9.11
C SER A 139 -3.22 -21.92 10.32
N VAL A 140 -3.77 -23.12 10.22
CA VAL A 140 -3.68 -24.15 11.25
C VAL A 140 -3.28 -25.48 10.60
N HIS A 141 -2.23 -26.12 11.12
CA HIS A 141 -1.79 -27.45 10.65
C HIS A 141 -0.85 -28.12 11.67
N GLU A 142 -0.76 -29.45 11.69
CA GLU A 142 0.15 -30.21 12.59
C GLU A 142 1.63 -29.89 12.33
N SER A 143 2.04 -29.96 11.06
CA SER A 143 3.40 -29.60 10.62
C SER A 143 3.60 -28.08 10.49
N PRO A 144 4.68 -27.50 11.05
CA PRO A 144 4.98 -26.07 10.95
C PRO A 144 5.26 -25.63 9.50
N THR A 145 5.93 -26.48 8.70
CA THR A 145 6.28 -26.15 7.31
C THR A 145 5.04 -26.07 6.44
N THR A 146 4.10 -27.01 6.63
CA THR A 146 2.82 -27.00 5.92
C THR A 146 1.96 -25.83 6.40
N CYS A 147 1.95 -25.53 7.70
CA CYS A 147 1.25 -24.39 8.28
C CYS A 147 1.68 -23.06 7.61
N GLU A 148 2.99 -22.82 7.49
CA GLU A 148 3.52 -21.62 6.81
C GLU A 148 3.26 -21.62 5.30
N SER A 149 3.31 -22.78 4.63
CA SER A 149 2.98 -22.88 3.20
C SER A 149 1.51 -22.49 2.93
N ILE A 150 0.59 -23.03 3.73
CA ILE A 150 -0.84 -22.70 3.68
C ILE A 150 -1.04 -21.21 3.98
N LEU A 151 -0.35 -20.68 4.99
CA LEU A 151 -0.42 -19.26 5.33
C LEU A 151 0.04 -18.38 4.19
N ASN A 152 1.13 -18.73 3.51
CA ASN A 152 1.67 -17.94 2.40
C ASN A 152 0.73 -17.93 1.19
N ALA A 153 0.10 -19.07 0.87
CA ALA A 153 -0.93 -19.13 -0.15
C ALA A 153 -2.15 -18.27 0.21
N TRP A 154 -2.62 -18.38 1.46
CA TRP A 154 -3.76 -17.60 1.95
C TRP A 154 -3.47 -16.10 2.01
N LYS A 155 -2.27 -15.73 2.47
CA LYS A 155 -1.74 -14.37 2.48
C LYS A 155 -1.71 -13.77 1.08
N GLY A 156 -1.13 -14.48 0.11
CA GLY A 156 -1.06 -13.99 -1.28
C GLY A 156 -2.44 -13.78 -1.91
N PHE A 157 -3.40 -14.67 -1.63
CA PHE A 157 -4.78 -14.49 -2.06
C PHE A 157 -5.43 -13.25 -1.41
N ILE A 158 -5.27 -13.09 -0.10
CA ILE A 158 -5.83 -11.96 0.65
C ILE A 158 -5.21 -10.63 0.20
N GLU A 159 -3.89 -10.59 0.00
CA GLU A 159 -3.15 -9.46 -0.58
C GLU A 159 -3.74 -9.03 -1.94
N SER A 160 -4.13 -9.99 -2.79
CA SER A 160 -4.76 -9.70 -4.09
C SER A 160 -6.09 -8.96 -3.98
N LYS A 161 -6.78 -9.07 -2.84
CA LYS A 161 -8.08 -8.43 -2.57
C LYS A 161 -7.96 -7.13 -1.76
N LEU A 162 -6.83 -6.88 -1.09
CA LEU A 162 -6.66 -5.70 -0.22
C LEU A 162 -6.91 -4.38 -0.93
N ARG A 163 -6.72 -4.31 -2.25
CA ARG A 163 -7.03 -3.11 -3.03
C ARG A 163 -8.50 -2.70 -2.94
N ILE A 164 -9.41 -3.67 -2.97
CA ILE A 164 -10.86 -3.43 -2.83
C ILE A 164 -11.12 -2.82 -1.45
N PHE A 165 -10.49 -3.38 -0.42
CA PHE A 165 -10.61 -2.86 0.95
C PHE A 165 -10.06 -1.44 1.08
N ILE A 166 -8.88 -1.18 0.53
CA ILE A 166 -8.27 0.16 0.55
C ILE A 166 -9.21 1.16 -0.11
N TYR A 167 -9.74 0.88 -1.31
CA TYR A 167 -10.66 1.79 -1.99
C TYR A 167 -11.97 2.01 -1.21
N ALA A 168 -12.52 0.98 -0.58
CA ALA A 168 -13.70 1.13 0.26
C ALA A 168 -13.41 1.98 1.51
N LEU A 169 -12.24 1.82 2.13
CA LEU A 169 -11.80 2.65 3.26
C LEU A 169 -11.56 4.12 2.84
N GLU A 170 -10.98 4.35 1.65
CA GLU A 170 -10.73 5.68 1.08
C GLU A 170 -12.02 6.48 0.87
N GLY A 171 -13.17 5.80 0.70
CA GLY A 171 -14.49 6.44 0.65
C GLY A 171 -14.94 7.04 1.98
N MET A 172 -14.31 6.64 3.11
CA MET A 172 -14.74 6.99 4.46
C MET A 172 -13.70 7.81 5.23
N ALA A 173 -12.41 7.61 4.95
CA ALA A 173 -11.28 8.22 5.65
C ALA A 173 -10.03 8.31 4.75
N GLU A 174 -9.05 9.11 5.16
CA GLU A 174 -7.67 9.00 4.66
C GLU A 174 -7.07 7.69 5.18
N VAL A 175 -6.41 6.94 4.28
CA VAL A 175 -5.88 5.59 4.56
C VAL A 175 -4.41 5.51 4.17
N ARG A 176 -3.58 5.00 5.09
CA ARG A 176 -2.18 4.62 4.79
C ARG A 176 -1.95 3.16 5.15
N PRO A 177 -1.78 2.25 4.16
CA PRO A 177 -1.43 0.86 4.43
C PRO A 177 -0.01 0.76 4.98
N PHE A 178 0.20 -0.09 5.98
CA PHE A 178 1.55 -0.51 6.39
C PHE A 178 2.17 -1.36 5.27
N PRO A 179 3.48 -1.22 4.96
CA PRO A 179 4.04 -1.73 3.69
C PRO A 179 4.12 -3.25 3.61
N GLN A 180 4.18 -3.92 4.76
CA GLN A 180 4.44 -5.36 4.84
C GLN A 180 3.39 -6.06 5.73
N PRO A 181 3.09 -7.34 5.47
CA PRO A 181 2.31 -8.14 6.41
C PRO A 181 3.06 -8.30 7.73
N VAL A 182 2.35 -8.14 8.85
CA VAL A 182 2.88 -8.24 10.20
C VAL A 182 2.55 -9.62 10.79
N ALA A 183 3.47 -10.20 11.57
CA ALA A 183 3.12 -11.36 12.41
C ALA A 183 2.17 -10.91 13.53
N ASP A 184 0.90 -11.29 13.43
CA ASP A 184 -0.14 -10.84 14.37
C ASP A 184 0.07 -11.40 15.77
N LYS A 185 0.32 -12.71 15.84
CA LYS A 185 0.54 -13.45 17.09
C LYS A 185 1.70 -14.43 16.91
N PRO A 186 2.45 -14.72 18.00
CA PRO A 186 3.44 -15.79 17.97
C PRO A 186 2.76 -17.13 17.63
N ASN A 187 3.53 -18.04 17.05
CA ASN A 187 3.04 -19.38 16.73
C ASN A 187 2.52 -20.04 17.99
N THR A 188 1.25 -20.44 17.98
CA THR A 188 0.56 -20.97 19.16
C THR A 188 0.06 -22.38 18.88
N ALA A 189 0.13 -23.27 19.86
CA ALA A 189 -0.49 -24.58 19.79
C ALA A 189 -1.99 -24.45 20.07
N VAL A 190 -2.82 -24.98 19.18
CA VAL A 190 -4.29 -25.01 19.31
C VAL A 190 -4.73 -26.47 19.34
N VAL A 191 -5.51 -26.86 20.34
CA VAL A 191 -6.05 -28.22 20.42
C VAL A 191 -7.44 -28.23 19.80
N GLU A 192 -7.59 -28.91 18.66
CA GLU A 192 -8.88 -29.12 18.00
C GLU A 192 -9.18 -30.62 17.93
N GLN A 193 -10.36 -31.01 18.43
CA GLN A 193 -10.82 -32.41 18.39
C GLN A 193 -9.82 -33.44 18.98
N GLY A 194 -9.00 -33.02 19.95
CA GLY A 194 -7.96 -33.87 20.58
C GLY A 194 -6.62 -33.91 19.85
N ILE A 195 -6.47 -33.21 18.72
CA ILE A 195 -5.23 -33.08 17.97
C ILE A 195 -4.59 -31.73 18.29
N THR A 196 -3.28 -31.73 18.55
CA THR A 196 -2.52 -30.48 18.75
C THR A 196 -2.05 -29.98 17.38
N LEU A 197 -2.56 -28.81 16.99
CA LEU A 197 -2.23 -28.14 15.74
C LEU A 197 -1.37 -26.90 16.03
N LEU A 198 -0.53 -26.52 15.07
CA LEU A 198 0.20 -25.24 15.11
C LEU A 198 -0.60 -24.19 14.36
N GLN A 199 -0.73 -23.01 14.96
CA GLN A 199 -1.35 -21.85 14.35
C GLN A 199 -0.31 -20.76 14.09
N SER A 200 -0.20 -20.35 12.84
CA SER A 200 0.56 -19.18 12.41
C SER A 200 -0.39 -18.09 11.91
N SER A 201 -0.08 -16.82 12.17
CA SER A 201 -0.97 -15.70 11.83
C SER A 201 -0.25 -14.53 11.17
N ARG A 202 -0.97 -13.79 10.33
CA ARG A 202 -0.51 -12.54 9.72
C ARG A 202 -1.62 -11.49 9.78
N ALA A 203 -1.22 -10.23 9.87
CA ALA A 203 -2.12 -9.09 9.85
C ALA A 203 -1.64 -8.03 8.85
N PHE A 204 -2.60 -7.34 8.23
CA PHE A 204 -2.39 -6.17 7.40
C PHE A 204 -2.98 -4.98 8.12
N PHE A 205 -2.16 -3.96 8.38
CA PHE A 205 -2.59 -2.78 9.12
C PHE A 205 -2.73 -1.56 8.23
N PHE A 206 -3.73 -0.74 8.55
CA PHE A 206 -4.06 0.49 7.83
C PHE A 206 -4.24 1.61 8.86
N GLY A 207 -3.44 2.66 8.76
CA GLY A 207 -3.65 3.90 9.50
C GLY A 207 -4.83 4.64 8.89
N VAL A 208 -5.79 5.06 9.71
CA VAL A 208 -6.99 5.76 9.25
C VAL A 208 -7.17 7.08 9.97
N ARG A 209 -7.56 8.12 9.23
CA ARG A 209 -7.77 9.48 9.75
C ARG A 209 -8.91 10.17 9.02
N ARG A 210 -9.76 10.90 9.76
CA ARG A 210 -10.86 11.68 9.18
C ARG A 210 -10.78 13.13 9.64
N GLY A 211 -9.88 13.90 9.03
CA GLY A 211 -9.55 15.25 9.51
C GLY A 211 -9.18 15.21 11.00
N ASP A 212 -9.77 16.11 11.79
CA ASP A 212 -9.59 16.16 13.24
C ASP A 212 -10.71 15.43 14.02
N THR A 213 -11.56 14.69 13.31
CA THR A 213 -12.69 13.98 13.93
C THR A 213 -12.29 12.61 14.46
N GLU A 214 -12.93 12.22 15.56
CA GLU A 214 -12.80 10.88 16.12
C GLU A 214 -13.35 9.83 15.14
N VAL A 215 -12.54 8.82 14.87
CA VAL A 215 -12.89 7.70 13.98
C VAL A 215 -13.53 6.61 14.83
N LYS A 216 -14.70 6.13 14.40
CA LYS A 216 -15.41 5.01 15.06
C LYS A 216 -15.41 3.79 14.17
N ARG A 217 -15.30 2.60 14.75
CA ARG A 217 -15.35 1.30 14.03
C ARG A 217 -16.56 1.17 13.09
N SER A 218 -17.72 1.71 13.48
CA SER A 218 -18.97 1.56 12.73
C SER A 218 -18.92 2.12 11.31
N ILE A 219 -18.07 3.13 11.04
CA ILE A 219 -17.99 3.74 9.70
C ILE A 219 -17.41 2.78 8.67
N PHE A 220 -16.66 1.78 9.11
CA PHE A 220 -16.00 0.80 8.23
C PHE A 220 -16.81 -0.47 8.00
N ALA A 221 -18.01 -0.57 8.58
CA ALA A 221 -18.84 -1.77 8.44
C ALA A 221 -19.18 -2.10 6.98
N GLY A 222 -19.38 -1.08 6.14
CA GLY A 222 -19.60 -1.25 4.69
C GLY A 222 -18.36 -1.80 3.99
N ALA A 223 -17.19 -1.19 4.23
CA ALA A 223 -15.92 -1.62 3.65
C ALA A 223 -15.54 -3.05 4.06
N ILE A 224 -15.80 -3.42 5.32
CA ILE A 224 -15.60 -4.78 5.84
C ILE A 224 -16.46 -5.78 5.06
N LYS A 225 -17.77 -5.51 4.92
CA LYS A 225 -18.69 -6.39 4.19
C LYS A 225 -18.32 -6.54 2.71
N GLU A 226 -17.91 -5.44 2.07
CA GLU A 226 -17.49 -5.46 0.66
C GLU A 226 -16.23 -6.33 0.48
N PHE A 227 -15.27 -6.22 1.40
CA PHE A 227 -14.08 -7.06 1.37
C PHE A 227 -14.38 -8.54 1.67
N GLU A 228 -15.22 -8.82 2.67
CA GLU A 228 -15.69 -10.18 2.97
C GLU A 228 -16.34 -10.81 1.73
N PHE A 229 -17.23 -10.08 1.06
CA PHE A 229 -17.85 -10.52 -0.18
C PHE A 229 -16.82 -10.81 -1.28
N ALA A 230 -15.84 -9.92 -1.49
CA ALA A 230 -14.80 -10.11 -2.50
C ALA A 230 -13.89 -11.31 -2.23
N VAL A 231 -13.67 -11.63 -0.94
CA VAL A 231 -12.95 -12.83 -0.51
C VAL A 231 -13.80 -14.08 -0.76
N GLU A 232 -15.06 -14.08 -0.35
CA GLU A 232 -15.99 -15.20 -0.56
C GLU A 232 -16.15 -15.52 -2.05
N GLU A 233 -16.44 -14.51 -2.87
CA GLU A 233 -16.55 -14.64 -4.33
C GLU A 233 -15.27 -15.23 -4.92
N GLY A 234 -14.11 -14.70 -4.55
CA GLY A 234 -12.83 -15.18 -5.07
C GLY A 234 -12.45 -16.61 -4.66
N THR A 235 -13.09 -17.14 -3.62
CA THR A 235 -12.94 -18.54 -3.16
C THR A 235 -14.03 -19.47 -3.68
N ALA A 236 -15.02 -18.94 -4.42
CA ALA A 236 -16.07 -19.76 -4.99
C ALA A 236 -15.49 -20.70 -6.07
N PRO A 237 -16.06 -21.90 -6.28
CA PRO A 237 -15.49 -22.94 -7.16
C PRO A 237 -15.26 -22.52 -8.62
N ARG A 238 -15.90 -21.43 -9.06
CA ARG A 238 -15.72 -20.85 -10.41
C ARG A 238 -14.38 -20.15 -10.57
N HIS A 239 -13.75 -19.78 -9.47
CA HIS A 239 -12.47 -19.07 -9.42
C HIS A 239 -11.37 -20.06 -9.01
N GLY A 240 -10.17 -19.90 -9.57
CA GLY A 240 -9.10 -20.90 -9.46
C GLY A 240 -8.46 -21.08 -8.07
N PHE A 241 -8.85 -20.29 -7.06
CA PHE A 241 -8.30 -20.41 -5.71
C PHE A 241 -9.22 -21.26 -4.83
N VAL A 242 -8.74 -22.44 -4.43
CA VAL A 242 -9.48 -23.34 -3.55
C VAL A 242 -9.09 -23.07 -2.10
N ARG A 243 -10.06 -22.58 -1.32
CA ARG A 243 -9.88 -22.34 0.11
C ARG A 243 -10.14 -23.62 0.91
N ASP A 244 -9.15 -24.06 1.66
CA ASP A 244 -9.35 -25.03 2.74
C ASP A 244 -9.87 -24.30 3.99
N VAL A 245 -11.15 -24.45 4.31
CA VAL A 245 -11.78 -23.74 5.45
C VAL A 245 -11.31 -24.28 6.80
N ALA A 246 -10.83 -25.54 6.85
CA ALA A 246 -10.29 -26.12 8.06
C ALA A 246 -8.91 -25.54 8.37
N ALA A 247 -8.06 -25.40 7.36
CA ALA A 247 -6.70 -24.88 7.54
C ALA A 247 -6.60 -23.35 7.44
N MET A 248 -7.34 -22.69 6.53
CA MET A 248 -7.27 -21.24 6.28
C MET A 248 -8.36 -20.47 7.03
N ARG A 249 -7.95 -19.79 8.11
CA ARG A 249 -8.82 -19.03 9.00
C ARG A 249 -8.90 -17.54 8.59
N GLY A 250 -10.03 -16.92 8.94
CA GLY A 250 -10.30 -15.51 8.66
C GLY A 250 -10.81 -15.24 7.24
N PRO A 251 -10.74 -13.99 6.75
CA PRO A 251 -10.24 -12.82 7.47
C PRO A 251 -11.14 -12.42 8.66
N TRP A 252 -10.56 -11.84 9.71
CA TRP A 252 -11.30 -11.07 10.73
C TRP A 252 -10.66 -9.70 10.91
N PHE A 253 -11.37 -8.78 11.58
CA PHE A 253 -10.98 -7.38 11.62
C PHE A 253 -10.80 -6.87 13.04
N SER A 254 -9.79 -6.01 13.21
CA SER A 254 -9.60 -5.21 14.41
C SER A 254 -9.75 -3.73 14.10
N PHE A 255 -10.18 -2.97 15.11
CA PHE A 255 -10.14 -1.51 15.11
C PHE A 255 -9.63 -1.08 16.48
N PHE A 256 -8.58 -0.27 16.50
CA PHE A 256 -7.93 0.14 17.73
C PHE A 256 -7.27 1.52 17.58
N SER A 257 -7.04 2.19 18.69
CA SER A 257 -6.26 3.43 18.78
C SER A 257 -4.85 3.16 19.32
N LYS A 258 -3.88 4.01 18.96
CA LYS A 258 -2.53 3.98 19.57
C LYS A 258 -2.53 4.30 21.07
N ASP A 259 -3.59 4.91 21.57
CA ASP A 259 -3.73 5.29 22.98
C ASP A 259 -4.20 4.11 23.86
N GLU A 260 -4.57 2.98 23.26
CA GLU A 260 -4.99 1.78 23.97
C GLU A 260 -3.79 1.02 24.60
N ALA A 261 -4.08 0.13 25.55
CA ALA A 261 -3.05 -0.70 26.17
C ALA A 261 -2.56 -1.78 25.19
N ALA A 262 -1.26 -1.72 24.83
CA ALA A 262 -0.62 -2.68 23.94
C ALA A 262 -0.22 -3.98 24.68
N ALA A 263 -1.22 -4.77 25.08
CA ALA A 263 -0.96 -6.06 25.71
C ALA A 263 -0.29 -7.04 24.71
N PRO A 264 0.61 -7.95 25.15
CA PRO A 264 1.18 -8.98 24.29
C PRO A 264 0.09 -9.80 23.58
N GLY A 265 0.22 -9.95 22.27
CA GLY A 265 -0.76 -10.64 21.41
C GLY A 265 -1.96 -9.78 20.97
N SER A 266 -1.98 -8.49 21.33
CA SER A 266 -2.91 -7.52 20.75
C SER A 266 -2.43 -7.03 19.37
N ALA A 267 -3.37 -6.57 18.55
CA ALA A 267 -3.08 -5.98 17.24
C ALA A 267 -2.18 -4.74 17.35
N LEU A 268 -2.38 -3.91 18.38
CA LEU A 268 -1.54 -2.74 18.65
C LEU A 268 -0.11 -3.15 18.99
N TYR A 269 0.07 -4.18 19.81
CA TYR A 269 1.41 -4.70 20.14
C TYR A 269 2.13 -5.21 18.87
N ALA A 270 1.44 -5.99 18.03
CA ALA A 270 2.01 -6.46 16.77
C ALA A 270 2.44 -5.30 15.85
N LEU A 271 1.60 -4.26 15.73
CA LEU A 271 1.94 -3.07 14.96
C LEU A 271 3.11 -2.27 15.55
N GLN A 272 3.21 -2.17 16.89
CA GLN A 272 4.34 -1.52 17.57
C GLN A 272 5.66 -2.24 17.30
N VAL A 273 5.67 -3.58 17.40
CA VAL A 273 6.85 -4.39 17.07
C VAL A 273 7.25 -4.19 15.62
N ALA A 274 6.30 -4.29 14.68
CA ALA A 274 6.59 -4.11 13.25
C ALA A 274 7.10 -2.69 12.92
N CYS A 275 6.56 -1.66 13.56
CA CYS A 275 7.06 -0.29 13.38
C CYS A 275 8.47 -0.12 13.99
N ALA A 276 8.79 -0.81 15.08
CA ALA A 276 10.13 -0.78 15.66
C ALA A 276 11.16 -1.51 14.77
N GLU A 277 10.80 -2.69 14.27
CA GLU A 277 11.62 -3.48 13.33
C GLU A 277 11.91 -2.70 12.04
N ALA A 278 10.88 -2.09 11.45
CA ALA A 278 11.02 -1.26 10.26
C ALA A 278 11.93 -0.04 10.46
N MET A 279 12.09 0.45 11.70
CA MET A 279 13.02 1.54 12.03
C MET A 279 14.44 1.04 12.36
N SER A 280 14.60 -0.24 12.75
CA SER A 280 15.91 -0.80 13.11
C SER A 280 16.70 -1.35 11.93
N ASP A 281 16.04 -1.73 10.83
CA ASP A 281 16.70 -2.23 9.60
C ASP A 281 17.60 -1.18 8.88
N GLU A 282 17.77 0.03 9.46
CA GLU A 282 18.63 1.11 8.95
C GLU A 282 19.90 1.39 9.78
N LEU A 283 20.19 0.61 10.84
CA LEU A 283 21.45 0.69 11.61
C LEU A 283 22.46 -0.37 11.17
#